data_AF-A0A6P9B2N7-F1
#
_entry.id   AF-A0A6P9B2N7-F1
#
_cell.length_a   1.000
_cell.length_b   1.000
_cell.length_c   1.000
_cell.angle_alpha   90.00
_cell.angle_beta   90.00
_cell.angle_gamma   90.00
#
_symmetry.space_group_name_H-M   'P 1'
#
loop_
_entity.id
_entity.type
_entity.pdbx_description
1 polymer ?
#
loop_
_entity_poly.entity_id
_entity_poly.type
_entity_poly.pdbx_seq_one_letter_code
_entity_poly.pdbx_strand_id
1 'polypeptide(L)'
;LMEILNFPYASSGEGTGIVKKFQKFKNRELEAIRKDHTSYPTFTISAWLYLLCYCERSLCGILYFIDSREMYGTPSVFLTNTGYLHIQMHLVKGGDLAVKTTFPLPLKRWFRLDLSINGQE
;
A
#
# COMPACT_ATOMS: atom_id res chain seq x y z
N LEU A 1 -14.02 -2.24 9.65
CA LEU A 1 -12.98 -2.79 8.74
C LEU A 1 -13.58 -2.82 7.34
N MET A 2 -12.86 -2.35 6.32
CA MET A 2 -13.34 -2.38 4.94
C MET A 2 -12.57 -3.44 4.17
N GLU A 3 -13.28 -4.45 3.68
CA GLU A 3 -12.66 -5.54 2.92
C GLU A 3 -12.46 -5.11 1.46
N ILE A 4 -11.21 -5.14 1.00
CA ILE A 4 -10.86 -4.79 -0.39
C ILE A 4 -10.98 -6.03 -1.29
N LEU A 5 -10.65 -7.21 -0.76
CA LEU A 5 -10.66 -8.50 -1.44
C LEU A 5 -11.24 -9.57 -0.53
N ASN A 6 -12.21 -10.33 -1.05
CA ASN A 6 -12.89 -11.41 -0.31
C ASN A 6 -12.39 -12.81 -0.72
N PHE A 7 -11.46 -12.88 -1.67
CA PHE A 7 -10.86 -14.12 -2.16
C PHE A 7 -9.36 -13.93 -2.40
N PRO A 8 -8.55 -15.00 -2.33
CA PRO A 8 -7.13 -14.91 -2.61
C PRO A 8 -6.87 -14.44 -4.04
N TYR A 9 -6.06 -13.39 -4.18
CA TYR A 9 -5.57 -12.95 -5.48
C TYR A 9 -4.18 -13.55 -5.72
N ALA A 10 -4.04 -14.34 -6.77
CA ALA A 10 -2.75 -14.81 -7.25
C ALA A 10 -2.13 -13.73 -8.16
N SER A 11 -1.16 -12.99 -7.62
CA SER A 11 -0.38 -12.03 -8.40
C SER A 11 0.73 -12.76 -9.17
N SER A 12 0.92 -12.39 -10.44
CA SER A 12 2.08 -12.82 -11.24
C SER A 12 3.35 -12.01 -10.93
N GLY A 13 3.25 -10.96 -10.12
CA GLY A 13 4.35 -10.00 -9.90
C GLY A 13 4.59 -9.04 -11.07
N GLU A 14 3.77 -9.10 -12.11
CA GLU A 14 3.76 -8.13 -13.21
C GLU A 14 3.08 -6.82 -12.80
N GLY A 15 3.08 -5.81 -13.68
CA GLY A 15 2.43 -4.51 -13.44
C GLY A 15 0.90 -4.54 -13.43
N THR A 16 0.29 -5.72 -13.32
CA THR A 16 -1.16 -5.92 -13.27
C THR A 16 -1.60 -6.30 -11.86
N GLY A 17 -2.81 -5.88 -11.47
CA GLY A 17 -3.29 -6.04 -10.11
C GLY A 17 -4.76 -5.68 -9.97
N ILE A 18 -5.23 -5.63 -8.74
CA ILE A 18 -6.61 -5.25 -8.43
C ILE A 18 -6.63 -3.79 -7.98
N VAL A 19 -7.40 -2.96 -8.69
CA VAL A 19 -7.57 -1.54 -8.37
C VAL A 19 -8.95 -1.32 -7.79
N LYS A 20 -9.01 -0.81 -6.56
CA LYS A 20 -10.25 -0.37 -5.90
C LYS A 20 -10.20 1.13 -5.64
N LYS A 21 -11.09 1.89 -6.26
CA LYS A 21 -11.27 3.33 -6.00
C LYS A 21 -12.54 3.55 -5.19
N PHE A 22 -12.41 4.15 -4.02
CA PHE A 22 -13.55 4.52 -3.19
C PHE A 22 -14.25 5.75 -3.78
N GLN A 23 -15.58 5.65 -3.91
CA GLN A 23 -16.40 6.74 -4.43
C GLN A 23 -16.60 7.82 -3.36
N LYS A 24 -16.88 9.04 -3.80
CA LYS A 24 -17.24 10.15 -2.91
C LYS A 24 -18.52 9.82 -2.14
N PHE A 25 -18.64 10.31 -0.91
CA PHE A 25 -19.89 10.18 -0.19
C PHE A 25 -20.98 11.05 -0.84
N LYS A 26 -22.20 10.52 -0.94
CA LYS A 26 -23.35 11.29 -1.42
C LYS A 26 -23.74 12.38 -0.42
N ASN A 27 -23.59 12.10 0.87
CA ASN A 27 -23.80 13.07 1.94
C ASN A 27 -22.65 14.08 1.96
N ARG A 28 -22.98 15.37 1.93
CA ARG A 28 -22.01 16.47 1.85
C ARG A 28 -21.14 16.60 3.11
N GLU A 29 -21.72 16.40 4.28
CA GLU A 29 -21.00 16.47 5.56
C GLU A 29 -19.99 15.34 5.67
N LEU A 30 -20.38 14.11 5.32
CA LEU A 30 -19.46 12.96 5.27
C LEU A 30 -18.34 13.16 4.25
N GLU A 31 -18.64 13.74 3.08
CA GLU A 31 -17.62 14.05 2.08
C GLU A 31 -16.68 15.18 2.53
N ALA A 32 -17.17 16.15 3.30
CA ALA A 32 -16.35 17.20 3.91
C ALA A 32 -15.38 16.60 4.95
N ILE A 33 -15.88 15.74 5.84
CA ILE A 33 -15.06 15.01 6.83
C ILE A 33 -14.00 14.14 6.14
N ARG A 34 -14.38 13.40 5.09
CA ARG A 34 -13.44 12.56 4.31
C ARG A 34 -12.29 13.40 3.73
N LYS A 35 -12.60 14.58 3.22
CA LYS A 35 -11.59 15.50 2.67
C LYS A 35 -10.68 16.06 3.77
N ASP A 36 -11.24 16.43 4.91
CA ASP A 36 -10.47 16.96 6.04
C ASP A 36 -9.47 15.92 6.58
N HIS A 37 -9.92 14.68 6.76
CA HIS A 37 -9.04 13.57 7.20
C HIS A 37 -7.96 13.19 6.18
N THR A 38 -8.02 13.70 4.94
CA THR A 38 -6.94 13.51 3.96
C THR A 38 -5.69 14.30 4.35
N SER A 39 -5.83 15.34 5.19
CA SER A 39 -4.70 16.15 5.67
C SER A 39 -3.89 15.48 6.79
N TYR A 40 -4.45 14.47 7.46
CA TYR A 40 -3.82 13.72 8.56
C TYR A 40 -4.28 12.25 8.51
N PRO A 41 -3.95 11.53 7.43
CA PRO A 41 -4.51 10.22 7.18
C PRO A 41 -4.04 9.23 8.25
N THR A 42 -5.00 8.57 8.91
CA THR A 42 -4.72 7.49 9.87
C THR A 42 -5.42 6.24 9.41
N PHE A 43 -4.66 5.21 9.06
CA PHE A 43 -5.21 3.94 8.61
C PHE A 43 -4.21 2.80 8.77
N THR A 44 -4.75 1.58 8.81
CA THR A 44 -3.97 0.35 8.79
C THR A 44 -4.37 -0.49 7.58
N ILE A 45 -3.37 -1.01 6.89
CA ILE A 45 -3.54 -1.99 5.83
C ILE A 45 -3.07 -3.33 6.36
N SER A 46 -3.96 -4.32 6.32
CA SER A 46 -3.68 -5.69 6.72
C SER A 46 -3.83 -6.59 5.51
N ALA A 47 -2.78 -7.34 5.17
CA ALA A 47 -2.78 -8.29 4.07
C ALA A 47 -2.15 -9.62 4.49
N TRP A 48 -2.79 -10.72 4.11
CA TRP A 48 -2.18 -12.04 4.14
C TRP A 48 -1.44 -12.28 2.83
N LEU A 49 -0.17 -12.66 2.94
CA LEU A 49 0.72 -12.85 1.80
C LEU A 49 1.37 -14.22 1.86
N TYR A 50 1.55 -14.81 0.68
CA TYR A 50 2.30 -16.05 0.46
C TYR A 50 3.25 -15.82 -0.71
N LEU A 51 4.54 -15.64 -0.41
CA LEU A 51 5.55 -15.36 -1.44
C LEU A 51 6.15 -16.66 -1.98
N LEU A 52 6.05 -16.88 -3.28
CA LEU A 52 6.68 -18.04 -3.96
C LEU A 52 8.17 -17.81 -4.19
N CYS A 53 8.52 -16.60 -4.62
CA CYS A 53 9.87 -16.10 -4.87
C CYS A 53 9.91 -14.60 -4.57
N TYR A 54 11.13 -14.03 -4.54
CA TYR A 54 11.30 -12.58 -4.53
C TYR A 54 11.15 -12.02 -5.95
N CYS A 55 11.14 -10.69 -6.08
CA CYS A 55 11.01 -10.04 -7.38
C CYS A 55 12.18 -10.40 -8.31
N GLU A 56 11.88 -10.68 -9.57
CA GLU A 56 12.90 -10.82 -10.62
C GLU A 56 13.55 -9.46 -10.97
N ARG A 57 12.77 -8.38 -10.83
CA ARG A 57 13.21 -7.00 -11.00
C ARG A 57 13.62 -6.39 -9.66
N SER A 58 14.24 -5.21 -9.70
CA SER A 58 14.65 -4.48 -8.49
C SER A 58 13.50 -4.27 -7.49
N LEU A 59 12.29 -3.99 -8.01
CA LEU A 59 11.07 -3.82 -7.23
C LEU A 59 9.88 -4.49 -7.93
N CYS A 60 8.97 -5.06 -7.14
CA CYS A 60 7.63 -5.47 -7.57
C CYS A 60 6.59 -5.00 -6.55
N GLY A 61 5.39 -4.66 -7.02
CA GLY A 61 4.38 -4.00 -6.20
C GLY A 61 3.59 -4.96 -5.32
N ILE A 62 3.46 -4.64 -4.03
CA ILE A 62 2.49 -5.27 -3.13
C ILE A 62 1.24 -4.40 -3.00
N LEU A 63 1.45 -3.10 -2.79
CA LEU A 63 0.41 -2.09 -2.71
C LEU A 63 0.96 -0.80 -3.32
N TYR A 64 0.36 -0.31 -4.38
CA TYR A 64 0.67 1.01 -4.90
C TYR A 64 -0.52 1.53 -5.69
N PHE A 65 -0.55 2.84 -5.86
CA PHE A 65 -1.48 3.50 -6.76
C PHE A 65 -0.67 4.44 -7.65
N ILE A 66 -0.99 4.52 -8.93
CA ILE A 66 -0.43 5.51 -9.84
C ILE A 66 -1.54 6.51 -10.11
N ASP A 67 -1.29 7.79 -9.80
CA ASP A 67 -2.26 8.84 -10.00
C ASP A 67 -2.33 9.29 -11.47
N SER A 68 -3.20 10.25 -11.78
CA SER A 68 -3.38 10.77 -13.13
C SER A 68 -2.16 11.54 -13.67
N ARG A 69 -1.15 11.80 -12.84
CA ARG A 69 0.11 12.45 -13.20
C ARG A 69 1.25 11.43 -13.30
N GLU A 70 0.93 10.15 -13.33
CA GLU A 70 1.90 9.04 -13.36
C GLU A 70 2.80 8.99 -12.12
N MET A 71 2.38 9.61 -11.01
CA MET A 71 3.13 9.60 -9.76
C MET A 71 2.61 8.49 -8.84
N TYR A 72 3.55 7.86 -8.12
CA TYR A 72 3.20 6.91 -7.07
C TYR A 72 2.46 7.62 -5.94
N GLY A 73 1.27 7.12 -5.63
CA GLY A 73 0.47 7.54 -4.49
C GLY A 73 1.06 7.09 -3.16
N THR A 74 0.49 7.61 -2.08
CA THR A 74 0.95 7.37 -0.72
C THR A 74 0.00 6.46 0.06
N PRO A 75 0.51 5.40 0.73
CA PRO A 75 1.84 4.82 0.63
C PRO A 75 1.97 3.94 -0.62
N SER A 76 3.21 3.75 -1.05
CA SER A 76 3.56 2.67 -1.96
C SER A 76 4.47 1.67 -1.24
N VAL A 77 4.16 0.39 -1.39
CA VAL A 77 4.80 -0.75 -0.72
C VAL A 77 5.28 -1.72 -1.80
N PHE A 78 6.58 -1.89 -1.86
CA PHE A 78 7.27 -2.73 -2.83
C PHE A 78 8.03 -3.85 -2.13
N LEU A 79 8.09 -5.00 -2.79
CA LEU A 79 9.05 -6.05 -2.49
C LEU A 79 10.31 -5.79 -3.32
N THR A 80 11.47 -6.08 -2.76
CA THR A 80 12.76 -6.02 -3.47
C THR A 80 13.18 -7.41 -3.99
N ASN A 81 14.12 -7.46 -4.93
CA ASN A 81 14.71 -8.73 -5.40
C ASN A 81 15.46 -9.54 -4.31
N THR A 82 15.78 -8.90 -3.18
CA THR A 82 16.43 -9.53 -2.03
C THR A 82 15.46 -9.83 -0.89
N GLY A 83 14.16 -9.63 -1.11
CA GLY A 83 13.09 -10.04 -0.18
C GLY A 83 12.71 -9.01 0.86
N TYR A 84 13.34 -7.84 0.90
CA TYR A 84 12.97 -6.76 1.82
C TYR A 84 11.75 -6.00 1.32
N LEU A 85 10.92 -5.53 2.25
CA LEU A 85 9.92 -4.50 1.97
C LEU A 85 10.58 -3.12 1.90
N HIS A 86 10.23 -2.38 0.86
CA HIS A 86 10.53 -0.97 0.64
C HIS A 86 9.22 -0.19 0.63
N ILE A 87 9.04 0.74 1.55
CA ILE A 87 7.82 1.54 1.72
C ILE A 87 8.20 2.99 1.47
N GLN A 88 7.47 3.66 0.58
CA GLN A 88 7.65 5.08 0.29
C GLN A 88 6.34 5.84 0.44
N MET A 89 6.43 7.08 0.88
CA MET A 89 5.29 7.97 1.07
C MET A 89 5.68 9.43 0.85
N HIS A 90 4.78 10.18 0.24
CA HIS A 90 4.82 11.63 0.14
C HIS A 90 3.97 12.22 1.27
N LEU A 91 4.58 13.05 2.11
CA LEU A 91 3.92 13.59 3.29
C LEU A 91 3.02 14.77 2.95
N VAL A 92 1.91 14.94 3.69
CA VAL A 92 0.98 16.06 3.48
C VAL A 92 1.66 17.42 3.66
N LYS A 93 2.59 17.53 4.62
CA LYS A 93 3.39 18.74 4.86
C LYS A 93 4.51 18.94 3.82
N GLY A 94 4.59 18.07 2.81
CA GLY A 94 5.67 18.00 1.83
C GLY A 94 6.83 17.11 2.27
N GLY A 95 7.64 16.70 1.28
CA GLY A 95 8.77 15.80 1.46
C GLY A 95 8.42 14.32 1.28
N ASP A 96 9.46 13.50 1.15
CA ASP A 96 9.34 12.07 0.90
C ASP A 96 9.99 11.28 2.03
N LEU A 97 9.31 10.25 2.50
CA LEU A 97 9.84 9.27 3.43
C LEU A 97 9.95 7.92 2.72
N ALA A 98 11.10 7.28 2.84
CA ALA A 98 11.31 5.92 2.38
C ALA A 98 11.92 5.10 3.52
N VAL A 99 11.33 3.93 3.79
CA VAL A 99 11.81 2.99 4.80
C VAL A 99 11.98 1.62 4.19
N LYS A 100 13.02 0.92 4.64
CA LYS A 100 13.29 -0.47 4.26
C LYS A 100 13.29 -1.32 5.53
N THR A 101 12.64 -2.47 5.45
CA THR A 101 12.70 -3.47 6.53
C THR A 101 14.13 -3.95 6.78
N THR A 102 14.43 -4.35 8.01
CA THR A 102 15.74 -4.90 8.40
C THR A 102 15.86 -6.40 8.14
N PHE A 103 14.76 -7.05 7.77
CA PHE A 103 14.69 -8.48 7.50
C PHE A 103 13.97 -8.75 6.18
N PRO A 104 14.36 -9.81 5.45
CA PRO A 104 13.62 -10.26 4.28
C PRO A 104 12.33 -10.98 4.70
N LEU A 105 11.30 -10.88 3.86
CA LEU A 105 10.05 -11.57 4.06
C LEU A 105 10.20 -13.09 3.82
N PRO A 106 9.44 -13.93 4.54
CA PRO A 106 9.57 -15.37 4.40
C PRO A 106 9.00 -15.86 3.07
N LEU A 107 9.73 -16.75 2.40
CA LEU A 107 9.23 -17.52 1.26
C LEU A 107 8.44 -18.74 1.70
N LYS A 108 7.46 -19.13 0.87
CA LYS A 108 6.66 -20.36 0.96
C LYS A 108 5.99 -20.55 2.33
N ARG A 109 5.64 -19.45 2.98
CA ARG A 109 4.95 -19.40 4.27
C ARG A 109 3.94 -18.27 4.25
N TRP A 110 2.78 -18.52 4.83
CA TRP A 110 1.80 -17.46 5.07
C TRP A 110 2.32 -16.53 6.16
N PHE A 111 2.23 -15.23 5.89
CA PHE A 111 2.47 -14.20 6.89
C PHE A 111 1.46 -13.08 6.73
N ARG A 112 1.23 -12.36 7.82
CA ARG A 112 0.39 -11.17 7.85
C ARG A 112 1.27 -9.93 7.84
N LEU A 113 1.04 -9.06 6.88
CA LEU A 113 1.62 -7.72 6.83
C LEU A 113 0.60 -6.74 7.37
N ASP A 114 0.93 -6.09 8.48
CA ASP A 114 0.16 -4.97 9.03
C ASP A 114 0.98 -3.68 8.91
N LEU A 115 0.55 -2.79 8.03
CA LEU A 115 1.15 -1.47 7.85
C LEU A 115 0.21 -0.41 8.42
N SER A 116 0.60 0.23 9.52
CA SER A 116 -0.15 1.32 10.12
C SER A 116 0.52 2.65 9.84
N ILE A 117 -0.28 3.62 9.40
CA ILE A 117 0.14 4.99 9.14
C ILE A 117 -0.66 5.90 10.06
N ASN A 118 0.06 6.77 10.75
CA ASN A 118 -0.51 7.82 11.60
C ASN A 118 -0.01 9.17 11.09
N GLY A 119 -0.87 9.92 10.40
CA GLY A 119 -0.53 11.22 9.82
C GLY A 119 -0.59 12.40 10.81
N GLN A 120 -0.79 12.16 12.11
CA GLN A 120 -0.77 13.22 13.12
C GLN A 120 0.64 13.60 13.60
N GLU A 121 1.65 12.78 13.30
CA GLU A 121 3.07 13.02 13.61
C GLU A 121 3.82 13.56 12.38
#